data_AF-A0A2K6M401-F1
#
_entry.id   AF-A0A2K6M401-F1
#
_cell.length_a   1.000
_cell.length_b   1.000
_cell.length_c   1.000
_cell.angle_alpha   90.00
_cell.angle_beta   90.00
_cell.angle_gamma   90.00
#
_symmetry.space_group_name_H-M   'P 1'
#
loop_
_entity.id
_entity.type
_entity.pdbx_description
1 polymer ?
#
loop_
_entity_poly.entity_id
_entity_poly.type
_entity_poly.pdbx_seq_one_letter_code
_entity_poly.pdbx_strand_id
1 'polypeptide(L)'
;MRSRSNSGVRLDGYARLVQQTILCHQNPVTGLLPASYDQKDAWVRDNVYSILAVWGLGLAYRKNADRDEDKAKAYELEQVLKIKIQRDLELCVDKVESFKYSQSTKDSLHAKYNTKTCATVVGDDQWGHLQLDATSVYLLFLAQMTASGQYKERSAGSP
;
A
#
# COMPACT_ATOMS: atom_id res chain seq x y z
N MET A 1 -8.96 -31.64 -19.60
CA MET A 1 -8.49 -30.60 -18.65
C MET A 1 -7.25 -29.94 -19.24
N ARG A 2 -7.29 -28.66 -19.63
CA ARG A 2 -6.08 -27.96 -20.11
C ARG A 2 -5.13 -27.78 -18.92
N SER A 3 -3.89 -28.27 -19.07
CA SER A 3 -2.79 -28.04 -18.13
C SER A 3 -2.64 -26.54 -17.87
N ARG A 4 -2.46 -26.15 -16.60
CA ARG A 4 -2.19 -24.74 -16.25
C ARG A 4 -0.92 -24.30 -16.98
N SER A 5 -0.94 -23.11 -17.56
CA SER A 5 0.28 -22.48 -18.07
C SER A 5 1.30 -22.39 -16.94
N ASN A 6 2.57 -22.65 -17.25
CA ASN A 6 3.67 -22.67 -16.26
C ASN A 6 3.74 -21.35 -15.46
N SER A 7 3.30 -20.25 -16.08
CA SER A 7 3.13 -18.92 -15.49
C SER A 7 2.11 -18.89 -14.35
N GLY A 8 0.94 -19.52 -14.49
CA GLY A 8 -0.11 -19.54 -13.46
C GLY A 8 0.33 -20.29 -12.20
N VAL A 9 1.08 -21.39 -12.37
CA VAL A 9 1.65 -22.15 -11.25
C VAL A 9 2.67 -21.31 -10.47
N ARG A 10 3.51 -20.52 -11.18
CA ARG A 10 4.46 -19.61 -10.55
C ARG A 10 3.77 -18.46 -9.82
N LEU A 11 2.71 -17.89 -10.40
CA LEU A 11 1.91 -16.84 -9.76
C LEU A 11 1.30 -17.34 -8.45
N ASP A 12 0.76 -18.57 -8.42
CA ASP A 12 0.25 -19.18 -7.19
C ASP A 12 1.34 -19.38 -6.13
N GLY A 13 2.58 -19.65 -6.54
CA GLY A 13 3.74 -19.65 -5.65
C GLY A 13 4.02 -18.27 -5.06
N TYR A 14 4.02 -17.22 -5.89
CA TYR A 14 4.22 -15.84 -5.44
C TYR A 14 3.06 -15.35 -4.55
N ALA A 15 1.82 -15.73 -4.84
CA ALA A 15 0.67 -15.41 -4.00
C ALA A 15 0.78 -16.03 -2.61
N ARG A 16 1.18 -17.31 -2.53
CA ARG A 16 1.45 -17.93 -1.23
C ARG A 16 2.58 -17.23 -0.49
N LEU A 17 3.64 -16.85 -1.18
CA LEU A 17 4.75 -16.12 -0.58
C LEU A 17 4.28 -14.79 0.00
N VAL A 18 3.58 -13.97 -0.79
CA VAL A 18 3.02 -12.69 -0.35
C VAL A 18 2.05 -12.86 0.82
N GLN A 19 1.22 -13.90 0.81
CA GLN A 19 0.31 -14.20 1.91
C GLN A 19 1.07 -14.54 3.20
N GLN A 20 2.14 -15.33 3.10
CA GLN A 20 2.91 -15.83 4.23
C GLN A 20 3.94 -14.84 4.78
N THR A 21 4.36 -13.85 4.00
CA THR A 21 5.40 -12.89 4.40
C THR A 21 4.91 -11.47 4.59
N ILE A 22 3.85 -11.05 3.88
CA ILE A 22 3.34 -9.68 3.93
C ILE A 22 1.96 -9.67 4.59
N LEU A 23 0.98 -10.32 3.95
CA LEU A 23 -0.43 -10.18 4.36
C LEU A 23 -0.72 -10.82 5.72
N CYS A 24 0.06 -11.83 6.15
CA CYS A 24 -0.06 -12.43 7.48
C CYS A 24 0.28 -11.46 8.63
N HIS A 25 1.09 -10.43 8.36
CA HIS A 25 1.51 -9.44 9.36
C HIS A 25 0.71 -8.14 9.24
N GLN A 26 -0.16 -8.03 8.23
CA GLN A 26 -0.97 -6.84 8.03
C GLN A 26 -2.02 -6.72 9.14
N ASN A 27 -2.13 -5.53 9.72
CA ASN A 27 -3.22 -5.25 10.63
C ASN A 27 -4.55 -5.20 9.85
N PRO A 28 -5.57 -6.00 10.23
CA PRO A 28 -6.82 -6.10 9.48
C PRO A 28 -7.68 -4.82 9.53
N VAL A 29 -7.44 -3.93 10.51
CA VAL A 29 -8.22 -2.69 10.68
C VAL A 29 -7.52 -1.51 10.03
N THR A 30 -6.20 -1.36 10.24
CA THR A 30 -5.45 -0.21 9.72
C THR A 30 -4.79 -0.47 8.38
N GLY A 31 -4.64 -1.74 7.98
CA GLY A 31 -3.90 -2.12 6.77
C GLY A 31 -2.38 -1.85 6.87
N LEU A 32 -1.88 -1.41 8.03
CA LEU A 32 -0.46 -1.13 8.26
C LEU A 32 0.31 -2.40 8.60
N LEU A 33 1.55 -2.45 8.12
CA LEU A 33 2.52 -3.50 8.37
C LEU A 33 3.53 -3.00 9.40
N PRO A 34 3.77 -3.74 10.50
CA PRO A 34 4.87 -3.45 11.41
C PRO A 34 6.21 -3.75 10.73
N ALA A 35 7.27 -3.03 11.11
CA ALA A 35 8.61 -3.29 10.58
C ALA A 35 9.17 -4.66 11.02
N SER A 36 8.90 -5.08 12.27
CA SER A 36 9.26 -6.43 12.74
C SER A 36 8.43 -6.85 13.96
N TYR A 37 8.65 -8.07 14.45
CA TYR A 37 8.02 -8.56 15.69
C TYR A 37 8.37 -7.65 16.90
N ASP A 38 9.62 -7.21 16.96
CA ASP A 38 10.12 -6.34 18.02
C ASP A 38 9.80 -4.86 17.74
N GLN A 39 9.79 -4.44 16.47
CA GLN A 39 9.45 -3.08 16.05
C GLN A 39 8.02 -2.98 15.55
N LYS A 40 7.12 -2.62 16.46
CA LYS A 40 5.68 -2.48 16.20
C LYS A 40 5.30 -1.21 15.46
N ASP A 41 6.25 -0.36 15.12
CA ASP A 41 6.02 0.86 14.35
C ASP A 41 5.94 0.53 12.86
N ALA A 42 4.97 1.14 12.17
CA ALA A 42 4.76 0.99 10.74
C ALA A 42 5.57 2.06 10.01
N TRP A 43 6.63 1.64 9.33
CA TRP A 43 7.42 2.54 8.50
C TRP A 43 6.74 2.76 7.15
N VAL A 44 6.63 4.02 6.73
CA VAL A 44 5.98 4.38 5.45
C VAL A 44 6.68 3.69 4.30
N ARG A 45 8.01 3.73 4.27
CA ARG A 45 8.84 3.11 3.23
C ARG A 45 8.58 1.61 3.10
N ASP A 46 8.60 0.89 4.22
CA ASP A 46 8.41 -0.57 4.25
C ASP A 46 6.99 -0.94 3.82
N ASN A 47 6.01 -0.15 4.25
CA ASN A 47 4.62 -0.31 3.85
C ASN A 47 4.44 -0.08 2.34
N VAL A 48 5.08 0.97 1.80
CA VAL A 48 5.05 1.27 0.36
C VAL A 48 5.73 0.16 -0.45
N TYR A 49 6.91 -0.33 -0.07
CA TYR A 49 7.53 -1.42 -0.80
C TYR A 49 6.76 -2.74 -0.71
N SER A 50 6.20 -3.03 0.47
CA SER A 50 5.40 -4.24 0.67
C SER A 50 4.14 -4.22 -0.20
N ILE A 51 3.46 -3.07 -0.29
CA ILE A 51 2.25 -2.95 -1.11
C ILE A 51 2.55 -3.01 -2.61
N LEU A 52 3.75 -2.62 -3.05
CA LEU A 52 4.16 -2.79 -4.46
C LEU A 52 4.31 -4.25 -4.87
N ALA A 53 4.78 -5.12 -3.98
CA ALA A 53 4.83 -6.55 -4.25
C ALA A 53 3.41 -7.12 -4.47
N VAL A 54 2.46 -6.71 -3.62
CA VAL A 54 1.03 -7.08 -3.76
C VAL A 54 0.43 -6.51 -5.05
N TRP A 55 0.73 -5.24 -5.36
CA TRP A 55 0.27 -4.55 -6.57
C TRP A 55 0.75 -5.21 -7.85
N GLY A 56 2.06 -5.51 -7.92
CA GLY A 56 2.68 -6.17 -9.06
C GLY A 56 2.10 -7.58 -9.28
N LEU A 57 1.83 -8.30 -8.19
CA LEU A 57 1.16 -9.60 -8.25
C LEU A 57 -0.28 -9.48 -8.76
N GLY A 58 -1.06 -8.50 -8.28
CA GLY A 58 -2.41 -8.22 -8.78
C GLY A 58 -2.44 -7.89 -10.27
N LEU A 59 -1.51 -7.04 -10.74
CA LEU A 59 -1.34 -6.73 -12.15
C LEU A 59 -0.96 -7.98 -12.98
N ALA A 60 -0.07 -8.82 -12.45
CA ALA A 60 0.35 -10.04 -13.13
C ALA A 60 -0.78 -11.07 -13.24
N TYR A 61 -1.61 -11.21 -12.20
CA TYR A 61 -2.82 -12.03 -12.28
C TYR A 61 -3.83 -11.46 -13.27
N ARG A 62 -4.06 -10.14 -13.27
CA ARG A 62 -4.98 -9.49 -14.21
C ARG A 62 -4.55 -9.71 -15.67
N LYS A 63 -3.24 -9.67 -15.95
CA LYS A 63 -2.70 -9.89 -17.30
C LYS A 63 -2.77 -11.34 -17.76
N ASN A 64 -2.68 -12.30 -16.83
CA ASN A 64 -2.70 -13.74 -17.12
C ASN A 64 -4.05 -14.40 -16.79
N ALA A 65 -5.12 -13.60 -16.70
CA ALA A 65 -6.44 -14.01 -16.25
C ALA A 65 -7.22 -14.83 -17.29
N ASP A 66 -6.68 -16.00 -17.68
CA ASP A 66 -7.36 -16.95 -18.57
C ASP A 66 -8.49 -17.71 -17.86
N ARG A 67 -8.52 -17.70 -16.52
CA ARG A 67 -9.49 -18.42 -15.67
C ARG A 67 -10.13 -17.51 -14.63
N ASP A 68 -11.37 -17.81 -14.28
CA ASP A 68 -12.13 -17.03 -13.29
C ASP A 68 -11.55 -17.12 -11.87
N GLU A 69 -10.86 -18.21 -11.52
CA GLU A 69 -10.10 -18.33 -10.25
C GLU A 69 -8.97 -17.30 -10.14
N ASP A 70 -8.24 -17.07 -11.25
CA ASP A 70 -7.11 -16.14 -11.28
C ASP A 70 -7.61 -14.69 -11.28
N LYS A 71 -8.80 -14.43 -11.85
CA LYS A 71 -9.52 -13.14 -11.73
C LYS A 71 -9.97 -12.87 -10.30
N ALA A 72 -10.52 -13.87 -9.61
CA ALA A 72 -10.96 -13.71 -8.22
C ALA A 72 -9.78 -13.33 -7.30
N LYS A 73 -8.63 -14.02 -7.44
CA LYS A 73 -7.40 -13.69 -6.71
C LYS A 73 -6.89 -12.28 -7.03
N ALA A 74 -6.90 -11.88 -8.30
CA ALA A 74 -6.52 -10.52 -8.69
C ALA A 74 -7.41 -9.49 -7.98
N TYR A 75 -8.72 -9.73 -7.96
CA TYR A 75 -9.69 -8.84 -7.34
C TYR A 75 -9.49 -8.74 -5.83
N GLU A 76 -9.25 -9.84 -5.13
CA GLU A 76 -8.97 -9.84 -3.69
C GLU A 76 -7.73 -9.00 -3.36
N LEU A 77 -6.63 -9.22 -4.08
CA LEU A 77 -5.39 -8.45 -3.90
C LEU A 77 -5.60 -6.95 -4.19
N GLU A 78 -6.41 -6.63 -5.21
CA GLU A 78 -6.79 -5.24 -5.51
C GLU A 78 -7.63 -4.60 -4.41
N GLN A 79 -8.55 -5.34 -3.78
CA GLN A 79 -9.36 -4.79 -2.68
C GLN A 79 -8.52 -4.50 -1.44
N VAL A 80 -7.61 -5.41 -1.08
CA VAL A 80 -6.66 -5.18 0.02
C VAL A 80 -5.83 -3.92 -0.24
N LEU A 81 -5.37 -3.75 -1.48
CA LEU A 81 -4.60 -2.58 -1.90
C LEU A 81 -5.40 -1.28 -1.80
N LYS A 82 -6.65 -1.27 -2.29
CA LYS A 82 -7.55 -0.11 -2.20
C LYS A 82 -7.81 0.33 -0.77
N ILE A 83 -8.13 -0.62 0.12
CA ILE A 83 -8.41 -0.32 1.52
C ILE A 83 -7.18 0.32 2.17
N LYS A 84 -5.98 -0.23 1.89
CA LYS A 84 -4.72 0.34 2.40
C LYS A 84 -4.48 1.76 1.89
N ILE A 85 -4.58 1.97 0.58
CA ILE A 85 -4.37 3.29 -0.04
C ILE A 85 -5.35 4.32 0.52
N GLN A 86 -6.63 3.97 0.62
CA GLN A 86 -7.65 4.89 1.10
C GLN A 86 -7.38 5.29 2.56
N ARG A 87 -6.92 4.34 3.39
CA ARG A 87 -6.59 4.64 4.77
C ARG A 87 -5.30 5.46 4.91
N ASP A 88 -4.29 5.13 4.12
CA ASP A 88 -3.04 5.90 4.08
C ASP A 88 -3.31 7.34 3.59
N LEU A 89 -4.24 7.53 2.63
CA LEU A 89 -4.66 8.83 2.12
C LEU A 89 -5.37 9.68 3.17
N GLU A 90 -6.31 9.10 3.92
CA GLU A 90 -7.00 9.80 5.03
C GLU A 90 -6.03 10.31 6.10
N LEU A 91 -4.91 9.62 6.31
CA LEU A 91 -3.90 9.99 7.31
C LEU A 91 -2.91 11.04 6.81
N CYS A 92 -2.66 11.06 5.50
CA CYS A 92 -1.59 11.85 4.91
C CYS A 92 -2.07 13.12 4.20
N VAL A 93 -3.36 13.25 3.86
CA VAL A 93 -3.91 14.34 3.04
C VAL A 93 -3.55 15.72 3.59
N ASP A 94 -3.76 15.99 4.88
CA ASP A 94 -3.54 17.32 5.45
C ASP A 94 -2.06 17.73 5.37
N LYS A 95 -1.14 16.78 5.63
CA LYS A 95 0.30 17.01 5.55
C LYS A 95 0.78 17.12 4.11
N VAL A 96 0.29 16.25 3.23
CA VAL A 96 0.62 16.30 1.78
C VAL A 96 0.13 17.59 1.14
N GLU A 97 -1.06 18.06 1.50
CA GLU A 97 -1.62 19.33 1.01
C GLU A 97 -0.80 20.51 1.52
N SER A 98 -0.42 20.51 2.80
CA SER A 98 0.48 21.54 3.37
C SER A 98 1.85 21.51 2.69
N PHE A 99 2.42 20.32 2.47
CA PHE A 99 3.70 20.11 1.82
C PHE A 99 3.73 20.62 0.37
N LYS A 100 2.61 20.53 -0.35
CA LYS A 100 2.48 21.05 -1.73
C LYS A 100 2.83 22.53 -1.81
N TYR A 101 2.44 23.31 -0.80
CA TYR A 101 2.67 24.75 -0.76
C TYR A 101 3.97 25.12 -0.06
N SER A 102 4.33 24.40 1.00
CA SER A 102 5.49 24.77 1.82
C SER A 102 6.82 24.22 1.29
N GLN A 103 6.80 23.05 0.64
CA GLN A 103 7.99 22.27 0.24
C GLN A 103 9.01 22.08 1.38
N SER A 104 8.56 22.24 2.62
CA SER A 104 9.40 22.24 3.81
C SER A 104 9.47 20.84 4.40
N THR A 105 10.61 20.48 4.99
CA THR A 105 10.75 19.20 5.68
C THR A 105 9.72 19.06 6.80
N LYS A 106 9.31 20.15 7.45
CA LYS A 106 8.34 20.16 8.56
C LYS A 106 6.96 19.63 8.20
N ASP A 107 6.53 19.84 6.96
CA ASP A 107 5.22 19.40 6.48
C ASP A 107 5.29 18.04 5.77
N SER A 108 6.46 17.40 5.73
CA SER A 108 6.61 16.08 5.14
C SER A 108 5.96 14.98 6.00
N LEU A 109 5.68 13.84 5.39
CA LEU A 109 5.11 12.70 6.11
C LEU A 109 6.10 12.16 7.14
N HIS A 110 5.55 11.65 8.23
CA HIS A 110 6.35 10.98 9.25
C HIS A 110 6.91 9.68 8.68
N ALA A 111 8.17 9.38 8.96
CA ALA A 111 8.79 8.13 8.54
C ALA A 111 8.09 6.89 9.12
N LYS A 112 7.45 7.02 10.29
CA LYS A 112 6.77 5.92 10.99
C LYS A 112 5.49 6.34 11.70
N TYR A 113 4.52 5.43 11.72
CA TYR A 113 3.22 5.58 12.37
C TYR A 113 2.94 4.40 13.30
N ASN A 114 2.06 4.59 14.27
CA ASN A 114 1.63 3.51 15.14
C ASN A 114 0.74 2.53 14.34
N THR A 115 1.10 1.25 14.31
CA THR A 115 0.39 0.23 13.52
C THR A 115 -1.09 0.04 13.92
N LYS A 116 -1.48 0.39 15.16
CA LYS A 116 -2.85 0.19 15.67
C LYS A 116 -3.71 1.45 15.61
N THR A 117 -3.13 2.60 15.94
CA THR A 117 -3.87 3.86 16.04
C THR A 117 -3.65 4.78 14.84
N CYS A 118 -2.70 4.45 13.97
CA CYS A 118 -2.22 5.31 12.89
C CYS A 118 -1.72 6.68 13.36
N ALA A 119 -1.48 6.86 14.66
CA ALA A 119 -0.98 8.10 15.22
C ALA A 119 0.52 8.26 14.96
N THR A 120 1.00 9.50 14.98
CA THR A 120 2.43 9.81 14.97
C THR A 120 3.08 9.26 16.25
N VAL A 121 4.16 8.50 16.10
CA VAL A 121 4.85 7.83 17.23
C VAL A 121 5.82 8.78 17.94
N VAL A 122 6.27 9.81 17.23
CA VAL A 122 7.19 10.85 17.70
C VAL A 122 6.67 12.20 17.21
N GLY A 123 6.91 13.26 17.99
CA GLY A 123 6.58 14.62 17.57
C GLY A 123 7.53 15.13 16.48
N ASP A 124 7.03 16.03 15.63
CA ASP A 124 7.69 16.62 14.45
C ASP A 124 9.15 17.09 14.70
N ASP A 125 9.48 17.50 15.93
CA ASP A 125 10.79 18.07 16.30
C ASP A 125 11.75 17.09 17.02
N GLN A 126 11.34 15.85 17.30
CA GLN A 126 12.06 14.96 18.21
C GLN A 126 12.96 13.90 17.53
N TRP A 127 12.85 13.73 16.21
CA TRP A 127 13.64 12.75 15.46
C TRP A 127 13.86 13.21 14.01
N GLY A 128 14.80 12.60 13.28
CA GLY A 128 14.98 12.84 11.84
C GLY A 128 13.95 12.11 10.98
N HIS A 129 12.67 12.11 11.37
CA HIS A 129 11.59 11.33 10.74
C HIS A 129 10.91 12.03 9.57
N LEU A 130 11.27 13.29 9.29
CA LEU A 130 10.76 14.05 8.16
C LEU A 130 11.56 13.70 6.89
N GLN A 131 11.24 12.54 6.34
CA GLN A 131 11.90 11.94 5.20
C GLN A 131 11.18 12.34 3.90
N LEU A 132 11.75 13.32 3.18
CA LEU A 132 11.25 13.78 1.88
C LEU A 132 11.13 12.66 0.85
N ASP A 133 12.03 11.68 0.91
CA ASP A 133 12.05 10.53 0.02
C ASP A 133 10.85 9.61 0.28
N ALA A 134 10.49 9.34 1.54
CA ALA A 134 9.30 8.56 1.87
C ALA A 134 8.01 9.21 1.33
N THR A 135 7.90 10.54 1.45
CA THR A 135 6.75 11.31 0.93
C THR A 135 6.69 11.26 -0.59
N SER A 136 7.84 11.46 -1.26
CA SER A 136 7.94 11.47 -2.71
C SER A 136 7.64 10.10 -3.32
N VAL A 137 8.15 9.03 -2.68
CA VAL A 137 7.91 7.64 -3.08
C VAL A 137 6.43 7.28 -2.91
N TYR A 138 5.82 7.67 -1.78
CA TYR A 138 4.39 7.46 -1.55
C TYR A 138 3.53 8.15 -2.63
N LEU A 139 3.79 9.43 -2.92
CA LEU A 139 3.04 10.20 -3.93
C LEU A 139 3.21 9.62 -5.34
N LEU A 140 4.42 9.21 -5.70
CA LEU A 140 4.69 8.57 -6.99
C LEU A 140 3.85 7.31 -7.17
N PHE A 141 3.82 6.44 -6.16
CA PHE A 141 3.08 5.19 -6.25
C PHE A 141 1.57 5.39 -6.16
N LEU A 142 1.09 6.36 -5.37
CA LEU A 142 -0.30 6.76 -5.36
C LEU A 142 -0.76 7.22 -6.76
N ALA A 143 0.04 8.07 -7.42
CA ALA A 143 -0.22 8.51 -8.78
C ALA A 143 -0.23 7.34 -9.78
N GLN A 144 0.74 6.43 -9.70
CA GLN A 144 0.82 5.25 -10.58
C GLN A 144 -0.35 4.28 -10.37
N MET A 145 -0.76 4.04 -9.12
CA MET A 145 -1.90 3.18 -8.79
C MET A 145 -3.22 3.78 -9.29
N THR A 146 -3.38 5.10 -9.17
CA THR A 146 -4.53 5.85 -9.71
C THR A 146 -4.56 5.78 -11.24
N ALA A 147 -3.41 6.02 -11.91
CA ALA A 147 -3.29 5.91 -13.36
C ALA A 147 -3.54 4.48 -13.88
N SER A 148 -3.22 3.45 -13.09
CA SER A 148 -3.48 2.05 -13.45
C SER A 148 -4.97 1.63 -13.35
N GLY A 149 -5.85 2.56 -13.00
CA GLY A 149 -7.30 2.34 -12.86
C GLY A 149 -7.69 1.51 -11.64
N GLN A 150 -6.74 1.24 -10.74
CA GLN A 150 -6.97 0.48 -9.51
C GLN A 150 -7.55 1.33 -8.40
N TYR A 151 -7.33 2.64 -8.43
CA TYR A 151 -8.02 3.58 -7.57
C TYR A 151 -8.93 4.43 -8.45
N LYS A 152 -10.22 4.10 -8.49
CA LYS A 152 -11.25 5.08 -8.86
C LYS A 152 -11.76 5.62 -7.54
N GLU A 153 -11.46 6.87 -7.25
CA GLU A 153 -12.22 7.64 -6.28
C GLU A 153 -13.70 7.37 -6.60
N ARG A 154 -14.48 6.93 -5.61
CA ARG A 154 -15.93 6.87 -5.79
C ARG A 154 -16.30 8.27 -6.23
N SER A 155 -16.66 8.43 -7.50
CA SER A 155 -17.30 9.64 -7.99
C SER A 155 -18.42 9.91 -7.00
N ALA A 156 -18.24 10.92 -6.15
CA ALA A 156 -19.29 11.44 -5.34
C ALA A 156 -20.43 11.69 -6.33
N GLY A 157 -21.54 10.97 -6.14
CA GLY A 157 -22.77 11.29 -6.83
C GLY A 157 -22.98 12.77 -6.59
N SER A 158 -22.93 13.55 -7.67
CA SER A 158 -23.42 14.92 -7.63
C SER A 158 -24.87 14.88 -7.12
N PRO A 159 -25.26 15.83 -6.26
CA PRO A 159 -26.63 15.90 -5.75
C PRO A 159 -27.67 16.04 -6.86
#